data_AF-A0A814KMY3-F1
#
_entry.id   AF-A0A814KMY3-F1
#
_cell.length_a   1.000
_cell.length_b   1.000
_cell.length_c   1.000
_cell.angle_alpha   90.00
_cell.angle_beta   90.00
_cell.angle_gamma   90.00
#
_symmetry.space_group_name_H-M   'P 1'
#
loop_
_entity.id
_entity.type
_entity.pdbx_description
1 polymer ?
#
loop_
_entity_poly.entity_id
_entity_poly.type
_entity_poly.pdbx_seq_one_letter_code
_entity_poly.pdbx_strand_id
1 'polypeptide(L)'
;MKISISRRELFEEVKESITGPIETFVNICINYINQKYSFEVQINEKIRTKSIRSKERAAGILANENSSEKIFRALIKSAKKNRKSLMPILNKVSKPGSASKLSKLISSAEKQTPRMLSPETALALIASCNLSQDDYQTIRNVSIAHGANIFPSCHKILAAKKECYPSDIQITETEAHQPVQNLLDHTAQRILKIDEVKNEIDGYIKRKPELNTNKTELLLRCKWGFDGATGQSQYKQRFVDESNDDKSLFSVTLVPLDLCNGEMSFWRN
;
A
#
# COMPACT_ATOMS: atom_id res chain seq x y z
N MET A 1 -19.40 -33.36 49.25
CA MET A 1 -20.76 -33.28 48.66
C MET A 1 -21.15 -31.81 48.66
N LYS A 2 -21.02 -31.11 47.52
CA LYS A 2 -21.40 -29.70 47.39
C LYS A 2 -22.83 -29.65 46.88
N ILE A 3 -23.77 -29.33 47.76
CA ILE A 3 -25.16 -29.09 47.38
C ILE A 3 -25.18 -27.67 46.78
N SER A 4 -25.24 -27.58 45.45
CA SER A 4 -25.54 -26.32 44.77
C SER A 4 -27.05 -26.20 44.69
N ILE A 5 -27.65 -25.47 45.63
CA ILE A 5 -29.07 -25.10 45.53
C ILE A 5 -29.16 -24.01 44.48
N SER A 6 -29.92 -24.28 43.42
CA SER A 6 -30.19 -23.31 42.37
C SER A 6 -31.00 -22.16 42.97
N ARG A 7 -30.71 -20.91 42.58
CA ARG A 7 -31.54 -19.77 42.99
C ARG A 7 -33.02 -19.97 42.66
N ARG A 8 -33.39 -20.82 41.69
CA ARG A 8 -34.81 -21.14 41.44
C ARG A 8 -35.46 -21.94 42.57
N GLU A 9 -34.72 -22.81 43.25
CA GLU A 9 -35.25 -23.70 44.30
C GLU A 9 -35.53 -22.90 45.59
N LEU A 10 -34.63 -21.97 45.95
CA LEU A 10 -34.87 -20.99 47.03
C LEU A 10 -36.06 -20.05 46.76
N PHE A 11 -36.48 -19.90 45.49
CA PHE A 11 -37.57 -19.01 45.10
C PHE A 11 -38.95 -19.65 45.20
N GLU A 12 -39.06 -20.95 44.95
CA GLU A 12 -40.33 -21.68 45.11
C GLU A 12 -40.64 -21.91 46.60
N GLU A 13 -39.62 -22.17 47.42
CA GLU A 13 -39.76 -22.41 48.85
C GLU A 13 -40.26 -21.18 49.64
N VAL A 14 -39.92 -19.97 49.20
CA VAL A 14 -40.40 -18.71 49.79
C VAL A 14 -41.84 -18.38 49.36
N LYS A 15 -42.27 -18.91 48.22
CA LYS A 15 -43.60 -18.66 47.64
C LYS A 15 -44.69 -19.45 48.35
N GLU A 16 -44.37 -20.63 48.88
CA GLU A 16 -45.34 -21.51 49.55
C GLU A 16 -45.64 -21.14 51.01
N SER A 17 -44.91 -20.20 51.63
CA SER A 17 -45.02 -19.94 53.08
C SER A 17 -45.58 -18.56 53.48
N ILE A 18 -46.07 -17.74 52.53
CA ILE A 18 -46.48 -16.37 52.82
C ILE A 18 -47.95 -16.16 52.48
N THR A 19 -48.83 -16.25 53.48
CA THR A 19 -50.24 -15.85 53.35
C THR A 19 -50.43 -14.45 53.95
N GLY A 20 -50.77 -13.47 53.11
CA GLY A 20 -51.09 -12.10 53.52
C GLY A 20 -50.39 -11.00 52.71
N PRO A 21 -50.44 -9.72 53.17
CA PRO A 21 -50.00 -8.51 52.44
C PRO A 21 -48.56 -8.55 51.88
N ILE A 22 -47.72 -9.44 52.40
CA ILE A 22 -46.34 -9.68 51.98
C ILE A 22 -46.30 -10.39 50.62
N GLU A 23 -47.25 -11.27 50.30
CA GLU A 23 -47.33 -11.94 48.99
C GLU A 23 -47.59 -10.91 47.88
N THR A 24 -48.47 -9.95 48.14
CA THR A 24 -48.73 -8.81 47.24
C THR A 24 -47.47 -7.96 47.06
N PHE A 25 -46.73 -7.68 48.13
CA PHE A 25 -45.48 -6.91 48.07
C PHE A 25 -44.36 -7.65 47.31
N VAL A 26 -44.23 -8.97 47.52
CA VAL A 26 -43.27 -9.82 46.80
C VAL A 26 -43.62 -9.87 45.31
N ASN A 27 -44.90 -10.04 44.96
CA ASN A 27 -45.35 -10.03 43.56
C ASN A 27 -45.15 -8.66 42.88
N ILE A 28 -45.34 -7.54 43.58
CA ILE A 28 -45.03 -6.20 43.08
C ILE A 28 -43.52 -6.05 42.83
N CYS A 29 -42.69 -6.49 43.78
CA CYS A 29 -41.23 -6.45 43.62
C CYS A 29 -40.76 -7.32 42.45
N ILE A 30 -41.33 -8.53 42.30
CA ILE A 30 -41.02 -9.44 41.19
C ILE A 30 -41.44 -8.81 39.85
N ASN A 31 -42.64 -8.24 39.75
CA ASN A 31 -43.10 -7.59 38.53
C ASN A 31 -42.24 -6.38 38.17
N TYR A 32 -41.82 -5.58 39.16
CA TYR A 32 -40.93 -4.46 38.94
C TYR A 32 -39.54 -4.90 38.46
N ILE A 33 -38.98 -5.95 39.06
CA ILE A 33 -37.69 -6.53 38.63
C ILE A 33 -37.81 -7.08 37.20
N ASN A 34 -38.89 -7.80 36.88
CA ASN A 34 -39.13 -8.37 35.55
C ASN A 34 -39.37 -7.29 34.48
N GLN A 35 -40.12 -6.23 34.80
CA GLN A 35 -40.26 -5.07 33.91
C GLN A 35 -38.93 -4.40 33.64
N LYS A 36 -38.12 -4.17 34.69
CA LYS A 36 -36.82 -3.53 34.57
C LYS A 36 -35.84 -4.39 33.75
N TYR A 37 -35.82 -5.71 33.97
CA TYR A 37 -35.01 -6.65 33.18
C TYR A 37 -35.46 -6.72 31.72
N SER A 38 -36.77 -6.81 31.46
CA SER A 38 -37.34 -6.82 30.11
C SER A 38 -37.00 -5.54 29.34
N PHE A 39 -37.07 -4.39 30.02
CA PHE A 39 -36.74 -3.09 29.45
C PHE A 39 -35.24 -2.97 29.11
N GLU A 40 -34.34 -3.43 29.99
CA GLU A 40 -32.89 -3.44 29.74
C GLU A 40 -32.50 -4.38 28.57
N VAL A 41 -33.21 -5.50 28.39
CA VAL A 41 -32.99 -6.42 27.25
C VAL A 41 -33.48 -5.79 25.94
N GLN A 42 -34.69 -5.23 25.93
CA GLN A 42 -35.26 -4.59 24.74
C GLN A 42 -34.45 -3.37 24.25
N ILE A 43 -33.87 -2.57 25.15
CA ILE A 43 -33.01 -1.45 24.77
C ILE A 43 -31.73 -1.94 24.09
N ASN A 44 -31.11 -3.01 24.61
CA ASN A 44 -29.88 -3.55 24.04
C ASN A 44 -30.10 -4.20 22.66
N GLU A 45 -31.25 -4.84 22.43
CA GLU A 45 -31.63 -5.35 21.11
C GLU A 45 -31.97 -4.22 20.13
N LYS A 46 -32.76 -3.21 20.55
CA LYS A 46 -33.09 -2.04 19.71
C LYS A 46 -31.87 -1.23 19.28
N ILE A 47 -30.80 -1.21 20.06
CA ILE A 47 -29.55 -0.53 19.65
C ILE A 47 -28.74 -1.43 18.72
N ARG A 48 -28.70 -2.75 18.94
CA ARG A 48 -27.95 -3.67 18.07
C ARG A 48 -28.48 -3.74 16.64
N THR A 49 -29.80 -3.69 16.46
CA THR A 49 -30.48 -3.82 15.16
C THR A 49 -30.52 -2.52 14.34
N LYS A 50 -30.16 -1.37 14.92
CA LYS A 50 -30.09 -0.09 14.21
C LYS A 50 -28.96 -0.04 13.19
N SER A 51 -29.17 0.74 12.12
CA SER A 51 -28.14 1.08 11.14
C SER A 51 -26.97 1.84 11.79
N ILE A 52 -25.78 1.74 11.19
CA ILE A 52 -24.54 2.38 11.68
C ILE A 52 -24.76 3.88 11.90
N ARG A 53 -25.36 4.56 10.92
CA ARG A 53 -25.65 6.01 10.97
C ARG A 53 -26.55 6.41 12.16
N SER A 54 -27.53 5.57 12.50
CA SER A 54 -28.41 5.84 13.65
C SER A 54 -27.71 5.60 15.00
N LYS A 55 -26.77 4.63 15.06
CA LYS A 55 -25.93 4.40 16.25
C LYS A 55 -24.97 5.56 16.48
N GLU A 56 -24.35 6.07 15.41
CA GLU A 56 -23.45 7.23 15.47
C GLU A 56 -24.19 8.50 15.92
N ARG A 57 -25.41 8.74 15.40
CA ARG A 57 -26.23 9.88 15.85
C ARG A 57 -26.54 9.82 17.34
N ALA A 58 -26.91 8.64 17.86
CA ALA A 58 -27.15 8.46 19.29
C ALA A 58 -25.87 8.60 20.13
N ALA A 59 -24.72 8.10 19.63
CA ALA A 59 -23.43 8.27 20.27
C ALA A 59 -22.99 9.74 20.31
N GLY A 60 -23.27 10.51 19.26
CA GLY A 60 -23.00 11.95 19.20
C GLY A 60 -23.79 12.75 20.25
N ILE A 61 -25.07 12.39 20.46
CA ILE A 61 -25.88 12.99 21.53
C ILE A 61 -25.26 12.70 22.90
N LEU A 62 -24.93 11.44 23.17
CA LEU A 62 -24.29 11.03 24.44
C LEU A 62 -22.92 11.69 24.67
N ALA A 63 -22.15 11.91 23.59
CA ALA A 63 -20.85 12.57 23.64
C ALA A 63 -20.96 14.06 23.95
N ASN A 64 -22.03 14.72 23.49
CA ASN A 64 -22.29 16.14 23.78
C ASN A 64 -22.82 16.36 25.20
N GLU A 65 -23.59 15.40 25.73
CA GLU A 65 -24.20 15.48 27.06
C GLU A 65 -23.26 15.11 28.21
N ASN A 66 -22.12 14.45 27.92
CA ASN A 66 -21.23 13.92 28.95
C ASN A 66 -19.78 14.31 28.70
N SER A 67 -19.03 14.54 29.79
CA SER A 67 -17.59 14.76 29.66
C SER A 67 -16.85 13.51 29.18
N SER A 68 -15.74 13.72 28.47
CA SER A 68 -14.89 12.66 27.94
C SER A 68 -14.42 11.68 29.03
N GLU A 69 -14.13 12.19 30.24
CA GLU A 69 -13.74 11.37 31.40
C GLU A 69 -14.88 10.45 31.87
N LYS A 70 -16.12 10.97 31.91
CA LYS A 70 -17.30 10.18 32.30
C LYS A 70 -17.58 9.06 31.30
N ILE A 71 -17.43 9.34 30.01
CA ILE A 71 -17.56 8.35 28.93
C ILE A 71 -16.46 7.29 29.04
N PHE A 72 -15.22 7.71 29.27
CA PHE A 72 -14.08 6.79 29.41
C PHE A 72 -14.23 5.85 30.61
N ARG A 73 -14.68 6.37 31.76
CA ARG A 73 -14.97 5.52 32.93
C ARG A 73 -16.13 4.55 32.70
N ALA A 74 -17.18 4.99 31.99
CA ALA A 74 -18.28 4.12 31.60
C ALA A 74 -17.79 2.98 30.68
N LEU A 75 -16.89 3.28 29.75
CA LEU A 75 -16.25 2.28 28.88
C LEU A 75 -15.43 1.26 29.68
N ILE A 76 -14.59 1.71 30.62
CA ILE A 76 -13.83 0.82 31.52
C ILE A 76 -14.78 -0.10 32.30
N LYS A 77 -15.85 0.45 32.87
CA LYS A 77 -16.82 -0.31 33.66
C LYS A 77 -17.57 -1.34 32.81
N SER A 78 -17.94 -0.97 31.59
CA SER A 78 -18.58 -1.87 30.62
C SER A 78 -17.63 -2.98 30.14
N ALA A 79 -16.37 -2.65 29.86
CA ALA A 79 -15.35 -3.62 29.44
C ALA A 79 -15.05 -4.64 30.54
N LYS A 80 -14.95 -4.22 31.81
CA LYS A 80 -14.80 -5.15 32.95
C LYS A 80 -15.95 -6.17 33.04
N LYS A 81 -17.17 -5.75 32.71
CA LYS A 81 -18.38 -6.59 32.78
C LYS A 81 -18.50 -7.53 31.58
N ASN A 82 -18.27 -7.02 30.36
CA ASN A 82 -18.68 -7.70 29.13
C ASN A 82 -17.53 -8.00 28.14
N ARG A 83 -16.36 -7.34 28.25
CA ARG A 83 -15.26 -7.42 27.27
C ARG A 83 -13.88 -7.34 27.95
N LYS A 84 -13.58 -8.32 28.80
CA LYS A 84 -12.34 -8.37 29.59
C LYS A 84 -11.06 -8.28 28.75
N SER A 85 -11.07 -8.78 27.50
CA SER A 85 -9.96 -8.69 26.55
C SER A 85 -9.55 -7.25 26.19
N LEU A 86 -10.44 -6.26 26.36
CA LEU A 86 -10.14 -4.84 26.11
C LEU A 86 -9.44 -4.16 27.29
N MET A 87 -9.44 -4.77 28.47
CA MET A 87 -8.88 -4.17 29.69
C MET A 87 -7.38 -3.85 29.61
N PRO A 88 -6.51 -4.70 29.02
CA PRO A 88 -5.09 -4.37 28.85
C PRO A 88 -4.88 -3.11 28.00
N ILE A 89 -5.75 -2.89 27.00
CA ILE A 89 -5.69 -1.73 26.10
C ILE A 89 -6.17 -0.49 26.84
N LEU A 90 -7.33 -0.56 27.50
CA LEU A 90 -7.91 0.57 28.25
C LEU A 90 -7.02 1.03 29.40
N ASN A 91 -6.39 0.09 30.12
CA ASN A 91 -5.44 0.40 31.19
C ASN A 91 -4.17 1.09 30.65
N LYS A 92 -3.75 0.78 29.41
CA LYS A 92 -2.65 1.50 28.76
C LYS A 92 -3.08 2.91 28.39
N VAL A 93 -4.25 3.09 27.77
CA VAL A 93 -4.79 4.39 27.33
C VAL A 93 -5.04 5.34 28.52
N SER A 94 -5.44 4.80 29.68
CA SER A 94 -5.74 5.58 30.89
C SER A 94 -4.52 6.26 31.53
N LYS A 95 -3.29 5.86 31.19
CA LYS A 95 -2.08 6.45 31.79
C LYS A 95 -1.74 7.78 31.12
N PRO A 96 -1.36 8.82 31.89
CA PRO A 96 -0.93 10.10 31.31
C PRO A 96 0.28 9.89 30.38
N GLY A 97 0.27 10.53 29.21
CA GLY A 97 1.30 10.38 28.18
C GLY A 97 1.18 9.13 27.28
N SER A 98 0.21 8.24 27.53
CA SER A 98 0.02 7.06 26.69
C SER A 98 -0.50 7.36 25.29
N ALA A 99 -1.27 8.42 25.10
CA ALA A 99 -1.82 8.78 23.79
C ALA A 99 -0.73 9.10 22.76
N SER A 100 0.29 9.87 23.16
CA SER A 100 1.44 10.20 22.31
C SER A 100 2.36 9.00 22.09
N LYS A 101 2.48 8.11 23.08
CA LYS A 101 3.26 6.86 22.93
C LYS A 101 2.55 5.85 22.02
N LEU A 102 1.23 5.73 22.13
CA LEU A 102 0.39 4.91 21.26
C LEU A 102 0.37 5.47 19.83
N SER A 103 0.24 6.78 19.63
CA SER A 103 0.29 7.36 18.30
C SER A 103 1.64 7.10 17.63
N LYS A 104 2.75 7.30 18.35
CA LYS A 104 4.09 6.97 17.86
C LYS A 104 4.23 5.48 17.52
N LEU A 105 3.70 4.59 18.35
CA LEU A 105 3.72 3.15 18.09
C LEU A 105 2.90 2.77 16.85
N ILE A 106 1.71 3.36 16.67
CA ILE A 106 0.86 3.14 15.50
C ILE A 106 1.57 3.65 14.24
N SER A 107 2.07 4.89 14.26
CA SER A 107 2.85 5.43 13.15
C SER A 107 4.14 4.66 12.87
N SER A 108 4.75 4.05 13.90
CA SER A 108 5.91 3.18 13.72
C SER A 108 5.55 1.79 13.18
N ALA A 109 4.36 1.29 13.49
CA ALA A 109 3.86 0.01 12.99
C ALA A 109 3.41 0.13 11.52
N GLU A 110 2.81 1.26 11.13
CA GLU A 110 2.48 1.56 9.72
C GLU A 110 3.75 1.62 8.85
N LYS A 111 4.87 2.11 9.42
CA LYS A 111 6.20 2.12 8.77
C LYS A 111 6.84 0.73 8.59
N GLN A 112 6.31 -0.33 9.21
CA GLN A 112 6.89 -1.68 9.10
C GLN A 112 6.42 -2.46 7.88
N THR A 113 5.46 -1.94 7.10
CA THR A 113 5.08 -2.59 5.84
C THR A 113 6.19 -2.39 4.80
N PRO A 114 6.68 -3.47 4.14
CA PRO A 114 7.71 -3.34 3.13
C PRO A 114 7.24 -2.41 2.01
N ARG A 115 8.04 -1.38 1.71
CA ARG A 115 7.73 -0.46 0.60
C ARG A 115 7.86 -1.21 -0.72
N MET A 116 6.81 -1.16 -1.52
CA MET A 116 6.83 -1.73 -2.88
C MET A 116 7.85 -1.00 -3.75
N LEU A 117 8.61 -1.76 -4.54
CA LEU A 117 9.54 -1.25 -5.53
C LEU A 117 8.81 -0.48 -6.64
N SER A 118 9.50 0.49 -7.25
CA SER A 118 9.02 1.10 -8.48
C SER A 118 9.08 0.08 -9.64
N PRO A 119 8.23 0.21 -10.67
CA PRO A 119 8.31 -0.64 -11.85
C PRO A 119 9.69 -0.63 -12.52
N GLU A 120 10.37 0.52 -12.54
CA GLU A 120 11.69 0.71 -13.13
C GLU A 120 12.76 -0.02 -12.32
N THR A 121 12.72 0.08 -10.98
CA THR A 121 13.64 -0.66 -10.11
C THR A 121 13.43 -2.17 -10.24
N ALA A 122 12.18 -2.62 -10.37
CA ALA A 122 11.88 -4.02 -10.59
C ALA A 122 12.35 -4.51 -11.98
N LEU A 123 12.21 -3.69 -13.02
CA LEU A 123 12.74 -3.99 -14.35
C LEU A 123 14.28 -4.08 -14.35
N ALA A 124 14.95 -3.16 -13.65
CA ALA A 124 16.39 -3.19 -13.46
C ALA A 124 16.83 -4.48 -12.74
N LEU A 125 16.12 -4.89 -11.69
CA LEU A 125 16.38 -6.16 -10.99
C LEU A 125 16.28 -7.36 -11.92
N ILE A 126 15.23 -7.43 -12.76
CA ILE A 126 15.06 -8.49 -13.75
C ILE A 126 16.26 -8.56 -14.69
N ALA A 127 16.70 -7.40 -15.20
CA ALA A 127 17.84 -7.32 -16.12
C ALA A 127 19.17 -7.66 -15.44
N SER A 128 19.44 -7.13 -14.24
CA SER A 128 20.70 -7.36 -13.52
C SER A 128 20.84 -8.80 -13.03
N CYS A 129 19.72 -9.48 -12.75
CA CYS A 129 19.72 -10.86 -12.26
C CYS A 129 19.37 -11.89 -13.35
N ASN A 130 19.19 -11.47 -14.61
CA ASN A 130 18.76 -12.34 -15.72
C ASN A 130 17.54 -13.21 -15.39
N LEU A 131 16.54 -12.63 -14.71
CA LEU A 131 15.34 -13.36 -14.31
C LEU A 131 14.39 -13.55 -15.50
N SER A 132 13.83 -14.75 -15.64
CA SER A 132 12.67 -14.93 -16.50
C SER A 132 11.43 -14.28 -15.87
N GLN A 133 10.37 -14.13 -16.68
CA GLN A 133 9.08 -13.68 -16.18
C GLN A 133 8.53 -14.61 -15.08
N ASP A 134 8.77 -15.92 -15.21
CA ASP A 134 8.29 -16.93 -14.26
C ASP A 134 9.09 -16.91 -12.96
N ASP A 135 10.41 -16.70 -13.03
CA ASP A 135 11.25 -16.51 -11.84
C ASP A 135 10.78 -15.29 -11.04
N TYR A 136 10.57 -14.18 -11.73
CA TYR A 136 10.08 -12.95 -11.12
C TYR A 136 8.69 -13.16 -10.48
N GLN A 137 7.78 -13.81 -11.19
CA GLN A 137 6.44 -14.08 -10.69
C GLN A 137 6.47 -15.02 -9.47
N THR A 138 7.37 -16.00 -9.45
CA THR A 138 7.59 -16.90 -8.31
C THR A 138 8.08 -16.12 -7.09
N ILE A 139 9.11 -15.29 -7.25
CA ILE A 139 9.64 -14.43 -6.18
C ILE A 139 8.54 -13.53 -5.61
N ARG A 140 7.76 -12.90 -6.50
CA ARG A 140 6.63 -12.04 -6.12
C ARG A 140 5.57 -12.80 -5.33
N ASN A 141 5.18 -14.00 -5.78
CA ASN A 141 4.17 -14.81 -5.11
C ASN A 141 4.62 -15.22 -3.71
N VAL A 142 5.88 -15.65 -3.55
CA VAL A 142 6.47 -15.97 -2.25
C VAL A 142 6.48 -14.73 -1.33
N SER A 143 6.84 -13.56 -1.87
CA SER A 143 6.84 -12.30 -1.12
C SER A 143 5.44 -11.95 -0.58
N ILE A 144 4.41 -12.04 -1.43
CA ILE A 144 3.00 -11.80 -1.05
C ILE A 144 2.53 -12.82 -0.01
N ALA A 145 2.86 -14.10 -0.18
CA ALA A 145 2.48 -15.16 0.76
C ALA A 145 3.05 -14.93 2.17
N HIS A 146 4.18 -14.25 2.29
CA HIS A 146 4.81 -13.87 3.56
C HIS A 146 4.42 -12.46 4.03
N GLY A 147 3.38 -11.85 3.47
CA GLY A 147 2.89 -10.53 3.86
C GLY A 147 3.79 -9.37 3.41
N ALA A 148 4.74 -9.61 2.51
CA ALA A 148 5.65 -8.63 1.97
C ALA A 148 5.27 -8.28 0.52
N ASN A 149 4.45 -7.26 0.31
CA ASN A 149 4.06 -6.83 -1.04
C ASN A 149 5.12 -5.91 -1.68
N ILE A 150 6.35 -6.43 -1.82
CA ILE A 150 7.53 -5.66 -2.28
C ILE A 150 7.54 -5.50 -3.80
N PHE A 151 7.12 -6.52 -4.54
CA PHE A 151 7.33 -6.59 -5.98
C PHE A 151 6.08 -6.13 -6.77
N PRO A 152 6.21 -5.15 -7.69
CA PRO A 152 5.11 -4.76 -8.57
C PRO A 152 4.66 -5.92 -9.48
N SER A 153 3.47 -5.81 -10.06
CA SER A 153 3.00 -6.83 -11.01
C SER A 153 3.73 -6.76 -12.35
N CYS A 154 3.81 -7.89 -13.05
CA CYS A 154 4.40 -7.97 -14.39
C CYS A 154 3.77 -6.98 -15.38
N HIS A 155 2.48 -6.66 -15.24
CA HIS A 155 1.83 -5.64 -16.07
C HIS A 155 2.44 -4.24 -15.89
N LYS A 156 2.76 -3.84 -14.65
CA LYS A 156 3.39 -2.53 -14.39
C LYS A 156 4.81 -2.49 -14.94
N ILE A 157 5.53 -3.61 -14.82
CA ILE A 157 6.89 -3.75 -15.38
C ILE A 157 6.85 -3.71 -16.90
N LEU A 158 5.86 -4.35 -17.53
CA LEU A 158 5.68 -4.30 -18.97
C LEU A 158 5.42 -2.88 -19.47
N ALA A 159 4.63 -2.09 -18.73
CA ALA A 159 4.44 -0.67 -19.04
C ALA A 159 5.77 0.10 -18.97
N ALA A 160 6.54 -0.06 -17.88
CA ALA A 160 7.85 0.56 -17.73
C ALA A 160 8.86 0.09 -18.81
N LYS A 161 8.81 -1.18 -19.21
CA LYS A 161 9.63 -1.73 -20.30
C LYS A 161 9.29 -1.07 -21.64
N LYS A 162 7.99 -0.87 -21.92
CA LYS A 162 7.53 -0.18 -23.14
C LYS A 162 7.99 1.28 -23.19
N GLU A 163 8.03 1.96 -22.04
CA GLU A 163 8.55 3.33 -21.95
C GLU A 163 10.06 3.46 -22.21
N CYS A 164 10.79 2.34 -22.26
CA CYS A 164 12.20 2.31 -22.63
C CYS A 164 12.42 2.14 -24.14
N TYR A 165 11.40 1.83 -24.93
CA TYR A 165 11.53 1.67 -26.38
C TYR A 165 11.38 3.02 -27.11
N PRO A 166 12.28 3.32 -28.07
CA PRO A 166 12.09 4.46 -28.97
C PRO A 166 10.89 4.22 -29.91
N SER A 167 10.37 5.30 -30.53
CA SER A 167 9.28 5.22 -31.51
C SER A 167 9.81 4.83 -32.90
N ASP A 168 8.95 4.20 -33.70
CA ASP A 168 9.21 3.88 -35.12
C ASP A 168 10.38 2.91 -35.36
N ILE A 169 10.51 1.88 -34.51
CA ILE A 169 11.43 0.76 -34.74
C ILE A 169 10.99 0.03 -36.02
N GLN A 170 11.90 -0.10 -36.99
CA GLN A 170 11.66 -0.86 -38.22
C GLN A 170 12.34 -2.22 -38.11
N ILE A 171 11.58 -3.29 -38.35
CA ILE A 171 12.05 -4.67 -38.23
C ILE A 171 11.66 -5.41 -39.50
N THR A 172 12.64 -6.05 -40.12
CA THR A 172 12.50 -6.98 -41.24
C THR A 172 13.08 -8.34 -40.85
N GLU A 173 13.10 -9.30 -41.78
CA GLU A 173 13.70 -10.62 -41.53
C GLU A 173 15.23 -10.55 -41.35
N THR A 174 15.89 -9.56 -41.96
CA THR A 174 17.36 -9.47 -42.04
C THR A 174 17.96 -8.33 -41.21
N GLU A 175 17.15 -7.35 -40.83
CA GLU A 175 17.63 -6.18 -40.09
C GLU A 175 16.57 -5.62 -39.15
N ALA A 176 17.05 -4.99 -38.08
CA ALA A 176 16.27 -4.09 -37.25
C ALA A 176 17.02 -2.78 -37.17
N HIS A 177 16.36 -1.67 -37.53
CA HIS A 177 16.97 -0.36 -37.49
C HIS A 177 16.02 0.68 -36.90
N GLN A 178 16.63 1.75 -36.38
CA GLN A 178 15.95 2.83 -35.68
C GLN A 178 16.42 4.15 -36.30
N PRO A 179 15.52 5.05 -36.73
CA PRO A 179 15.90 6.40 -37.13
C PRO A 179 16.75 7.08 -36.05
N VAL A 180 17.93 7.58 -36.44
CA VAL A 180 18.91 8.16 -35.51
C VAL A 180 18.31 9.33 -34.71
N GLN A 181 17.47 10.16 -35.34
CA GLN A 181 16.80 11.26 -34.65
C GLN A 181 15.90 10.76 -33.51
N ASN A 182 15.03 9.79 -33.78
CA ASN A 182 14.15 9.20 -32.76
C ASN A 182 14.97 8.54 -31.62
N LEU A 183 16.10 7.92 -31.93
CA LEU A 183 17.00 7.36 -30.91
C LEU A 183 17.60 8.46 -30.02
N LEU A 184 18.12 9.54 -30.62
CA LEU A 184 18.70 10.67 -29.90
C LEU A 184 17.66 11.40 -29.05
N ASP A 185 16.47 11.65 -29.60
CA ASP A 185 15.36 12.29 -28.89
C ASP A 185 14.93 11.45 -27.69
N HIS A 186 14.76 10.14 -27.88
CA HIS A 186 14.41 9.23 -26.81
C HIS A 186 15.50 9.17 -25.73
N THR A 187 16.78 9.06 -26.11
CA THR A 187 17.90 9.09 -25.17
C THR A 187 17.92 10.40 -24.36
N ALA A 188 17.78 11.55 -25.02
CA ALA A 188 17.73 12.85 -24.35
C ALA A 188 16.56 12.94 -23.37
N GLN A 189 15.35 12.53 -23.79
CA GLN A 189 14.17 12.51 -22.93
C GLN A 189 14.35 11.61 -21.71
N ARG A 190 14.99 10.45 -21.85
CA ARG A 190 15.26 9.54 -20.73
C ARG A 190 16.28 10.13 -19.75
N ILE A 191 17.35 10.78 -20.23
CA ILE A 191 18.32 11.47 -19.38
C ILE A 191 17.66 12.61 -18.61
N LEU A 192 16.82 13.42 -19.27
CA LEU A 192 16.10 14.54 -18.64
C LEU A 192 15.07 14.09 -17.59
N LYS A 193 14.64 12.82 -17.62
CA LYS A 193 13.74 12.23 -16.61
C LYS A 193 14.46 11.76 -15.35
N ILE A 194 15.80 11.75 -15.33
CA ILE A 194 16.58 11.42 -14.13
C ILE A 194 16.40 12.58 -13.14
N ASP A 195 15.94 12.26 -11.92
CA ASP A 195 15.57 13.28 -10.92
C ASP A 195 16.74 14.21 -10.59
N GLU A 196 17.95 13.67 -10.45
CA GLU A 196 19.17 14.43 -10.18
C GLU A 196 19.45 15.45 -11.31
N VAL A 197 19.40 14.99 -12.56
CA VAL A 197 19.65 15.82 -13.76
C VAL A 197 18.59 16.91 -13.88
N LYS A 198 17.32 16.55 -13.70
CA LYS A 198 16.20 17.49 -13.73
C LYS A 198 16.35 18.57 -12.67
N ASN A 199 16.67 18.18 -11.44
CA ASN A 199 16.85 19.12 -10.33
C ASN A 199 18.04 20.06 -10.55
N GLU A 200 19.13 19.58 -11.13
CA GLU A 200 20.28 20.41 -11.48
C GLU A 200 19.93 21.45 -12.56
N ILE A 201 19.22 21.04 -13.61
CA ILE A 201 18.75 21.93 -14.69
C ILE A 201 17.76 22.97 -14.13
N ASP A 202 16.76 22.55 -13.36
CA ASP A 202 15.78 23.44 -12.74
C ASP A 202 16.47 24.46 -11.81
N GLY A 203 17.48 24.01 -11.05
CA GLY A 203 18.29 24.87 -10.20
C GLY A 203 19.14 25.87 -11.00
N TYR A 204 19.70 25.45 -12.13
CA TYR A 204 20.47 26.32 -13.02
C TYR A 204 19.59 27.43 -13.61
N ILE A 205 18.41 27.07 -14.14
CA ILE A 205 17.46 28.02 -14.74
C ILE A 205 17.03 29.07 -13.70
N LYS A 206 16.73 28.64 -12.46
CA LYS A 206 16.36 29.56 -11.37
C LYS A 206 17.45 30.55 -10.99
N ARG A 207 18.73 30.18 -11.13
CA ARG A 207 19.88 31.03 -10.76
C ARG A 207 20.25 32.05 -11.83
N LYS A 208 19.82 31.88 -13.08
CA LYS A 208 20.07 32.79 -14.20
C LYS A 208 18.74 33.34 -14.75
N PRO A 209 18.09 34.29 -14.05
CA PRO A 209 16.80 34.86 -14.48
C PRO A 209 16.90 35.63 -15.81
N GLU A 210 18.09 36.03 -16.26
CA GLU A 210 18.30 36.55 -17.62
C GLU A 210 18.13 35.48 -18.73
N LEU A 211 18.21 34.19 -18.41
CA LEU A 211 17.88 33.07 -19.31
C LEU A 211 16.37 32.75 -19.31
N ASN A 212 15.53 33.62 -18.75
CA ASN A 212 14.07 33.51 -18.82
C ASN A 212 13.50 33.81 -20.23
N THR A 213 14.36 33.72 -21.25
CA THR A 213 13.96 33.45 -22.63
C THR A 213 13.56 31.98 -22.70
N ASN A 214 12.45 31.67 -23.39
CA ASN A 214 11.80 30.34 -23.38
C ASN A 214 12.63 29.14 -23.90
N LYS A 215 13.96 29.25 -24.03
CA LYS A 215 14.83 28.21 -24.58
C LYS A 215 16.18 28.19 -23.87
N THR A 216 16.41 27.14 -23.08
CA THR A 216 17.76 26.74 -22.65
C THR A 216 18.28 25.74 -23.68
N GLU A 217 19.42 26.05 -24.30
CA GLU A 217 20.08 25.13 -25.22
C GLU A 217 21.00 24.18 -24.44
N LEU A 218 20.85 22.88 -24.70
CA LEU A 218 21.68 21.83 -24.13
C LEU A 218 22.34 21.04 -25.26
N LEU A 219 23.59 20.63 -25.02
CA LEU A 219 24.37 19.80 -25.92
C LEU A 219 24.44 18.39 -25.35
N LEU A 220 23.85 17.43 -26.07
CA LEU A 220 24.04 16.01 -25.82
C LEU A 220 25.18 15.51 -26.69
N ARG A 221 26.31 15.15 -26.08
CA ARG A 221 27.44 14.56 -26.80
C ARG A 221 27.33 13.05 -26.80
N CYS A 222 27.51 12.44 -27.97
CA CYS A 222 27.43 11.00 -28.16
C CYS A 222 28.67 10.49 -28.89
N LYS A 223 29.03 9.22 -28.64
CA LYS A 223 29.95 8.44 -29.46
C LYS A 223 29.15 7.36 -30.18
N TRP A 224 29.53 7.00 -31.40
CA TRP A 224 28.95 5.87 -32.10
C TRP A 224 30.04 5.02 -32.76
N GLY A 225 29.68 3.78 -33.10
CA GLY A 225 30.57 2.84 -33.78
C GLY A 225 29.78 1.61 -34.20
N PHE A 226 30.46 0.65 -34.80
CA PHE A 226 29.85 -0.60 -35.24
C PHE A 226 30.83 -1.75 -35.10
N ASP A 227 30.29 -2.95 -34.93
CA ASP A 227 31.07 -4.19 -34.84
C ASP A 227 30.23 -5.38 -35.35
N GLY A 228 30.90 -6.49 -35.65
CA GLY A 228 30.29 -7.72 -36.14
C GLY A 228 30.70 -8.94 -35.32
N ALA A 229 29.75 -9.85 -35.09
CA ALA A 229 29.98 -11.14 -34.45
C ALA A 229 29.51 -12.26 -35.38
N THR A 230 30.29 -13.34 -35.46
CA THR A 230 29.96 -14.55 -36.23
C THR A 230 29.85 -15.77 -35.30
N GLY A 231 29.27 -16.87 -35.78
CA GLY A 231 29.16 -18.12 -35.01
C GLY A 231 27.95 -18.18 -34.09
N GLN A 232 26.90 -17.39 -34.36
CA GLN A 232 25.63 -17.50 -33.65
C GLN A 232 24.94 -18.82 -33.99
N SER A 233 24.25 -19.41 -33.01
CA SER A 233 23.43 -20.59 -33.24
C SER A 233 22.28 -20.27 -34.17
N GLN A 234 22.29 -20.87 -35.36
CA GLN A 234 21.25 -20.66 -36.35
C GLN A 234 19.94 -21.28 -35.91
N TYR A 235 18.86 -20.52 -36.00
CA TYR A 235 17.52 -21.05 -35.83
C TYR A 235 17.01 -21.59 -37.16
N LYS A 236 16.03 -22.50 -37.14
CA LYS A 236 15.36 -22.98 -38.38
C LYS A 236 14.41 -21.91 -38.95
N GLN A 237 14.83 -20.65 -38.93
CA GLN A 237 14.11 -19.53 -39.48
C GLN A 237 14.08 -19.66 -40.99
N ARG A 238 12.89 -19.49 -41.57
CA ARG A 238 12.72 -19.42 -43.03
C ARG A 238 12.83 -17.96 -43.44
N PHE A 239 13.69 -17.68 -44.41
CA PHE A 239 13.84 -16.38 -45.03
C PHE A 239 13.11 -16.34 -46.38
N VAL A 240 12.69 -15.16 -46.81
CA VAL A 240 12.15 -14.94 -48.17
C VAL A 240 13.22 -15.20 -49.23
N ASP A 241 14.46 -14.81 -48.96
CA ASP A 241 15.62 -15.08 -49.80
C ASP A 241 16.48 -16.18 -49.17
N GLU A 242 16.65 -17.29 -49.88
CA GLU A 242 17.38 -18.48 -49.40
C GLU A 242 18.89 -18.25 -49.22
N SER A 243 19.42 -17.13 -49.71
CA SER A 243 20.82 -16.74 -49.48
C SER A 243 21.06 -16.10 -48.10
N ASN A 244 20.00 -15.71 -47.40
CA ASN A 244 20.09 -15.13 -46.06
C ASN A 244 20.25 -16.21 -44.99
N ASP A 245 21.00 -15.87 -43.94
CA ASP A 245 21.13 -16.65 -42.73
C ASP A 245 21.29 -15.77 -41.48
N ASP A 246 21.17 -16.36 -40.31
CA ASP A 246 21.28 -15.72 -38.98
C ASP A 246 22.57 -16.09 -38.24
N LYS A 247 23.59 -16.60 -38.94
CA LYS A 247 24.85 -17.06 -38.32
C LYS A 247 25.73 -15.92 -37.81
N SER A 248 25.46 -14.69 -38.28
CA SER A 248 26.24 -13.50 -38.01
C SER A 248 25.34 -12.32 -37.63
N LEU A 249 25.82 -11.47 -36.73
CA LEU A 249 25.16 -10.25 -36.32
C LEU A 249 26.10 -9.07 -36.57
N PHE A 250 25.61 -8.06 -37.28
CA PHE A 250 26.27 -6.75 -37.38
C PHE A 250 25.47 -5.73 -36.58
N SER A 251 26.14 -4.95 -35.73
CA SER A 251 25.48 -4.00 -34.84
C SER A 251 26.12 -2.63 -34.91
N VAL A 252 25.30 -1.59 -35.01
CA VAL A 252 25.68 -0.18 -34.85
C VAL A 252 25.25 0.26 -33.46
N THR A 253 26.18 0.79 -32.68
CA THR A 253 25.94 1.21 -31.29
C THR A 253 26.19 2.69 -31.12
N LEU A 254 25.33 3.35 -30.35
CA LEU A 254 25.45 4.75 -29.93
C LEU A 254 25.50 4.82 -28.39
N VAL A 255 26.41 5.62 -27.86
CA VAL A 255 26.61 5.82 -26.42
C VAL A 255 26.54 7.32 -26.11
N PRO A 256 25.58 7.78 -25.29
CA PRO A 256 25.60 9.13 -24.76
C PRO A 256 26.78 9.30 -23.79
N LEU A 257 27.50 10.41 -23.89
CA LEU A 257 28.68 10.71 -23.09
C LEU A 257 28.36 11.71 -21.98
N ASP A 258 27.78 12.86 -22.33
CA ASP A 258 27.31 13.85 -21.37
C ASP A 258 26.25 14.80 -21.94
N LEU A 259 25.58 15.50 -21.02
CA LEU A 259 24.62 16.56 -21.29
C LEU A 259 25.11 17.84 -20.61
N CYS A 260 25.35 18.90 -21.38
CA CYS A 260 25.92 20.15 -20.88
C CYS A 260 25.35 21.39 -21.59
N ASN A 261 25.71 22.59 -21.15
CA ASN A 261 25.41 23.86 -21.84
C ASN A 261 26.68 24.60 -22.29
N GLY A 262 27.78 23.87 -22.48
CA GLY A 262 29.10 24.44 -22.78
C GLY A 262 29.90 24.91 -21.56
N GLU A 263 29.24 25.40 -20.50
CA GLU A 263 29.89 25.82 -19.25
C GLU A 263 29.86 24.73 -18.17
N MET A 264 28.71 24.08 -18.01
CA MET A 264 28.41 23.14 -16.92
C MET A 264 27.87 21.82 -17.48
N SER A 265 28.32 20.72 -16.90
CA SER A 265 27.78 19.37 -17.15
C SER A 265 26.63 19.11 -16.18
N PHE A 266 25.48 18.67 -16.69
CA PHE A 266 24.29 18.28 -15.91
C PHE A 266 24.17 16.76 -15.73
N TRP A 267 24.79 16.02 -16.65
CA TRP A 267 24.82 14.57 -16.62
C TRP A 267 26.08 14.09 -17.31
N ARG A 268 26.66 12.99 -16.83
CA ARG A 268 27.80 12.30 -17.45
C ARG A 268 27.64 10.80 -17.22
N ASN A 269 27.91 10.02 -18.27
CA ASN A 269 27.90 8.55 -18.23
C ASN A 269 29.12 8.01 -17.47
#